data_AF-A0A1B2F5T8-F1
#
_entry.id   AF-A0A1B2F5T8-F1
#
_cell.length_a   1.000
_cell.length_b   1.000
_cell.length_c   1.000
_cell.angle_alpha   90.00
_cell.angle_beta   90.00
_cell.angle_gamma   90.00
#
_symmetry.space_group_name_H-M   'P 1'
#
loop_
_entity.id
_entity.type
_entity.pdbx_description
1 polymer ?
#
loop_
_entity_poly.entity_id
_entity_poly.type
_entity_poly.pdbx_seq_one_letter_code
_entity_poly.pdbx_strand_id
1 'polypeptide(L)'
;MSRNNIWYLAGPFHQYQEDIKALAKEHGLIIVDANSALSRKGEADDVPEVTIRPELLASTVVVEAGGLSQDHFDLLTAELESIGVIVESFAVQSLERPEGDLGKTASRLFEVFEAVNAGVSSLQRERDGEVQKVTALEQEKAELLKQIEALKVANADPEVESLKAKLDAANVSYRSNASKESLQKLVEDLAK
;
A
#
# COMPACT_ATOMS: atom_id res chain seq x y z
N MET A 1 5.45 -36.98 58.23
CA MET A 1 4.40 -36.85 57.20
C MET A 1 4.55 -35.47 56.59
N SER A 2 5.16 -35.34 55.41
CA SER A 2 5.06 -34.08 54.66
C SER A 2 3.58 -33.85 54.40
N ARG A 3 3.00 -32.79 54.96
CA ARG A 3 1.66 -32.37 54.55
C ARG A 3 1.83 -31.84 53.14
N ASN A 4 1.38 -32.61 52.15
CA ASN A 4 1.23 -32.10 50.81
C ASN A 4 0.28 -30.91 50.89
N ASN A 5 0.75 -29.76 50.46
CA ASN A 5 0.01 -28.50 50.57
C ASN A 5 0.12 -27.66 49.29
N ILE A 6 0.55 -28.26 48.18
CA ILE A 6 0.66 -27.55 46.91
C ILE A 6 -0.65 -27.72 46.15
N TRP A 7 -1.26 -26.61 45.77
CA TRP A 7 -2.42 -26.59 44.90
C TRP A 7 -1.99 -26.17 43.50
N TYR A 8 -1.99 -27.12 42.57
CA TYR A 8 -1.64 -26.84 41.18
C TYR A 8 -2.84 -26.32 40.40
N LEU A 9 -2.92 -25.02 40.22
CA LEU A 9 -4.03 -24.33 39.58
C LEU A 9 -3.70 -24.01 38.11
N ALA A 10 -4.65 -24.26 37.21
CA ALA A 10 -4.47 -24.08 35.78
C ALA A 10 -4.76 -22.64 35.33
N GLY A 11 -3.71 -21.84 35.15
CA GLY A 11 -3.82 -20.49 34.60
C GLY A 11 -4.03 -19.38 35.63
N PRO A 12 -4.15 -18.12 35.17
CA PRO A 12 -4.18 -16.94 36.03
C PRO A 12 -5.40 -16.86 36.97
N PHE A 13 -5.19 -16.32 38.18
CA PHE A 13 -6.24 -16.27 39.22
C PHE A 13 -7.50 -15.47 38.85
N HIS A 14 -7.37 -14.48 37.97
CA HIS A 14 -8.52 -13.68 37.53
C HIS A 14 -9.48 -14.48 36.64
N GLN A 15 -9.09 -15.69 36.21
CA GLN A 15 -9.95 -16.55 35.41
C GLN A 15 -11.02 -17.24 36.23
N TYR A 16 -10.89 -17.29 37.55
CA TYR A 16 -11.80 -18.01 38.43
C TYR A 16 -12.85 -17.11 39.06
N GLN A 17 -14.03 -17.69 39.33
CA GLN A 17 -15.15 -17.01 39.96
C GLN A 17 -14.86 -16.75 41.44
N GLU A 18 -14.20 -17.68 42.09
CA GLU A 18 -13.85 -17.65 43.50
C GLU A 18 -12.55 -16.85 43.76
N ASP A 19 -12.38 -16.37 45.00
CA ASP A 19 -11.12 -15.79 45.44
C ASP A 19 -10.11 -16.91 45.77
N ILE A 20 -9.36 -17.29 44.75
CA ILE A 20 -8.30 -18.32 44.82
C ILE A 20 -7.32 -18.06 45.97
N LYS A 21 -6.95 -16.79 46.23
CA LYS A 21 -5.98 -16.47 47.27
C LYS A 21 -6.57 -16.63 48.66
N ALA A 22 -7.85 -16.26 48.83
CA ALA A 22 -8.56 -16.48 50.08
C ALA A 22 -8.72 -17.98 50.37
N LEU A 23 -9.14 -18.76 49.36
CA LEU A 23 -9.30 -20.22 49.46
C LEU A 23 -7.98 -20.91 49.81
N ALA A 24 -6.89 -20.57 49.10
CA ALA A 24 -5.58 -21.15 49.42
C ALA A 24 -5.13 -20.81 50.84
N LYS A 25 -5.39 -19.59 51.33
CA LYS A 25 -5.04 -19.19 52.70
C LYS A 25 -5.87 -19.91 53.75
N GLU A 26 -7.16 -20.10 53.52
CA GLU A 26 -8.09 -20.82 54.41
C GLU A 26 -7.68 -22.29 54.55
N HIS A 27 -7.29 -22.93 53.45
CA HIS A 27 -6.88 -24.33 53.41
C HIS A 27 -5.37 -24.55 53.67
N GLY A 28 -4.59 -23.49 53.88
CA GLY A 28 -3.14 -23.58 54.12
C GLY A 28 -2.33 -24.07 52.91
N LEU A 29 -2.85 -23.82 51.70
CA LEU A 29 -2.30 -24.27 50.42
C LEU A 29 -1.35 -23.24 49.80
N ILE A 30 -0.36 -23.73 49.06
CA ILE A 30 0.57 -22.95 48.24
C ILE A 30 0.17 -23.15 46.78
N ILE A 31 -0.23 -22.07 46.11
CA ILE A 31 -0.66 -22.13 44.71
C ILE A 31 0.56 -22.17 43.80
N VAL A 32 0.58 -23.14 42.89
CA VAL A 32 1.58 -23.27 41.82
C VAL A 32 0.85 -23.38 40.48
N ASP A 33 1.38 -22.75 39.44
CA ASP A 33 0.81 -22.88 38.10
C ASP A 33 1.03 -24.30 37.55
N ALA A 34 -0.08 -24.96 37.24
CA ALA A 34 -0.13 -26.31 36.68
C ALA A 34 0.56 -26.43 35.31
N ASN A 35 0.55 -25.37 34.50
CA ASN A 35 1.10 -25.39 33.13
C ASN A 35 2.62 -25.23 33.12
N SER A 36 3.16 -24.59 34.16
CA SER A 36 4.59 -24.33 34.31
C SER A 36 5.32 -25.41 35.12
N ALA A 37 4.58 -26.34 35.74
CA ALA A 37 5.13 -27.37 36.62
C ALA A 37 5.52 -28.66 35.87
N LEU A 38 6.79 -29.04 35.95
CA LEU A 38 7.32 -30.30 35.37
C LEU A 38 6.82 -31.57 36.09
N SER A 39 6.30 -31.44 37.32
CA SER A 39 5.77 -32.57 38.11
C SER A 39 4.77 -32.10 39.16
N ARG A 40 3.96 -33.04 39.66
CA ARG A 40 2.92 -32.83 40.69
C ARG A 40 3.40 -33.20 42.11
N LYS A 41 4.70 -33.06 42.38
CA LYS A 41 5.28 -33.47 43.65
C LYS A 41 4.81 -32.56 44.79
N GLY A 42 4.14 -33.13 45.78
CA GLY A 42 3.61 -32.40 46.95
C GLY A 42 2.21 -31.82 46.75
N GLU A 43 1.52 -32.25 45.69
CA GLU A 43 0.11 -31.91 45.41
C GLU A 43 -0.77 -32.32 46.59
N ALA A 44 -1.53 -31.36 47.10
CA ALA A 44 -2.48 -31.57 48.18
C ALA A 44 -3.59 -32.53 47.72
N ASP A 45 -3.92 -33.50 48.57
CA ASP A 45 -4.98 -34.48 48.28
C ASP A 45 -6.39 -33.88 48.38
N ASP A 46 -6.53 -32.80 49.16
CA ASP A 46 -7.78 -32.08 49.40
C ASP A 46 -7.61 -30.62 48.95
N VAL A 47 -8.13 -30.31 47.75
CA VAL A 47 -8.07 -28.97 47.15
C VAL A 47 -9.49 -28.44 46.91
N PRO A 48 -9.75 -27.14 47.13
CA PRO A 48 -11.03 -26.53 46.83
C PRO A 48 -11.40 -26.67 45.34
N GLU A 49 -12.67 -26.98 45.08
CA GLU A 49 -13.23 -26.93 43.72
C GLU A 49 -13.44 -25.47 43.32
N VAL A 50 -13.01 -25.10 42.11
CA VAL A 50 -13.06 -23.73 41.60
C VAL A 50 -13.54 -23.69 40.16
N THR A 51 -14.28 -22.64 39.83
CA THR A 51 -15.00 -22.51 38.56
C THR A 51 -14.40 -21.39 37.73
N ILE A 52 -14.12 -21.65 36.45
CA ILE A 52 -13.69 -20.60 35.51
C ILE A 52 -14.88 -19.70 35.19
N ARG A 53 -14.65 -18.38 35.22
CA ARG A 53 -15.64 -17.36 34.90
C ARG A 53 -16.27 -17.62 33.53
N PRO A 54 -17.61 -17.70 33.43
CA PRO A 54 -18.28 -18.04 32.19
C PRO A 54 -18.00 -17.05 31.06
N GLU A 55 -17.65 -15.78 31.37
CA GLU A 55 -17.30 -14.78 30.36
C GLU A 55 -15.96 -15.07 29.67
N LEU A 56 -15.05 -15.81 30.31
CA LEU A 56 -13.75 -16.18 29.74
C LEU A 56 -13.80 -17.47 28.93
N LEU A 57 -14.78 -18.33 29.19
CA LEU A 57 -15.08 -19.49 28.35
C LEU A 57 -15.54 -19.07 26.94
N ALA A 58 -16.11 -17.87 26.80
CA ALA A 58 -16.55 -17.32 25.52
C ALA A 58 -15.39 -16.82 24.62
N SER A 59 -14.16 -16.68 25.14
CA SER A 59 -13.00 -16.20 24.38
C SER A 59 -12.01 -17.30 23.97
N THR A 60 -12.20 -18.51 24.45
CA THR A 60 -11.63 -19.68 23.80
C THR A 60 -12.48 -20.01 22.58
N VAL A 61 -11.89 -19.98 21.39
CA VAL A 61 -12.38 -20.83 20.29
C VAL A 61 -12.21 -22.26 20.80
N VAL A 62 -13.20 -22.74 21.54
CA VAL A 62 -13.36 -24.15 21.85
C VAL A 62 -13.70 -24.79 20.52
N VAL A 63 -12.68 -25.23 19.80
CA VAL A 63 -12.88 -26.39 18.92
C VAL A 63 -13.18 -27.51 19.90
N GLU A 64 -14.46 -27.82 20.09
CA GLU A 64 -14.84 -29.05 20.81
C GLU A 64 -14.00 -30.19 20.24
N ALA A 65 -13.62 -31.17 21.06
CA ALA A 65 -13.10 -32.43 20.55
C ALA A 65 -14.21 -33.11 19.73
N GLY A 66 -14.37 -32.70 18.46
CA GLY A 66 -15.52 -32.99 17.59
C GLY A 66 -16.11 -31.78 16.82
N GLY A 67 -15.70 -30.54 17.10
CA GLY A 67 -16.41 -29.31 16.65
C GLY A 67 -16.03 -28.76 15.27
N LEU A 68 -14.88 -29.13 14.72
CA LEU A 68 -14.58 -28.94 13.30
C LEU A 68 -14.59 -30.31 12.66
N SER A 69 -15.69 -30.64 11.98
CA SER A 69 -15.72 -31.81 11.11
C SER A 69 -14.56 -31.73 10.11
N GLN A 70 -14.03 -32.88 9.72
CA GLN A 70 -12.97 -32.97 8.71
C GLN A 70 -13.38 -32.22 7.42
N ASP A 71 -14.67 -32.24 7.07
CA ASP A 71 -15.23 -31.47 5.95
C ASP A 71 -14.95 -29.96 6.04
N HIS A 72 -14.99 -29.35 7.23
CA HIS A 72 -14.67 -27.94 7.39
C HIS A 72 -13.17 -27.69 7.17
N PHE A 73 -12.31 -28.56 7.68
CA PHE A 73 -10.87 -28.46 7.44
C PHE A 73 -10.53 -28.63 5.95
N ASP A 74 -11.17 -29.58 5.28
CA ASP A 74 -10.99 -29.81 3.86
C ASP A 74 -11.45 -28.59 3.04
N LEU A 75 -12.59 -27.98 3.41
CA LEU A 75 -13.08 -26.75 2.77
C LEU A 75 -12.16 -25.55 3.01
N LEU A 76 -11.62 -25.37 4.22
CA LEU A 76 -10.64 -24.31 4.48
C LEU A 76 -9.33 -24.54 3.71
N THR A 77 -8.89 -25.80 3.61
CA THR A 77 -7.67 -26.16 2.89
C THR A 77 -7.83 -25.87 1.40
N ALA A 78 -8.94 -26.28 0.78
CA ALA A 78 -9.25 -25.99 -0.61
C ALA A 78 -9.37 -24.47 -0.90
N GLU A 79 -9.95 -23.70 0.04
CA GLU A 79 -10.03 -22.24 -0.09
C GLU A 79 -8.63 -21.59 -0.04
N LEU A 80 -7.75 -22.06 0.85
CA LEU A 80 -6.38 -21.57 0.94
C LEU A 80 -5.54 -21.94 -0.28
N GLU A 81 -5.71 -23.14 -0.82
CA GLU A 81 -5.07 -23.58 -2.08
C GLU A 81 -5.52 -22.68 -3.25
N SER A 82 -6.82 -22.39 -3.35
CA SER A 82 -7.36 -21.48 -4.36
C SER A 82 -6.79 -20.07 -4.23
N ILE A 83 -6.71 -19.54 -3.00
CA ILE A 83 -6.07 -18.24 -2.74
C ILE A 83 -4.59 -18.27 -3.13
N GLY A 84 -3.88 -19.35 -2.82
CA GLY A 84 -2.48 -19.55 -3.20
C GLY A 84 -2.26 -19.39 -4.70
N VAL A 85 -3.05 -20.09 -5.52
CA VAL A 85 -2.98 -20.00 -6.99
C VAL A 85 -3.23 -18.58 -7.50
N ILE A 86 -4.23 -17.88 -6.96
CA ILE A 86 -4.54 -16.50 -7.36
C ILE A 86 -3.37 -15.56 -7.03
N VAL A 87 -2.80 -15.67 -5.83
CA VAL A 87 -1.71 -14.80 -5.38
C VAL A 87 -0.41 -15.09 -6.14
N GLU A 88 -0.07 -16.37 -6.32
CA GLU A 88 1.15 -16.77 -7.01
C GLU A 88 1.10 -16.41 -8.50
N SER A 89 -0.04 -16.60 -9.17
CA SER A 89 -0.21 -16.16 -10.56
C SER A 89 -0.13 -14.65 -10.69
N PHE A 90 -0.75 -13.89 -9.78
CA PHE A 90 -0.64 -12.43 -9.74
C PHE A 90 0.78 -11.92 -9.50
N ALA A 91 1.55 -12.61 -8.65
CA ALA A 91 2.94 -12.26 -8.39
C ALA A 91 3.83 -12.37 -9.65
N VAL A 92 3.50 -13.27 -10.57
CA VAL A 92 4.19 -13.41 -11.87
C VAL A 92 3.53 -12.60 -13.01
N GLN A 93 2.70 -11.60 -12.66
CA GLN A 93 1.98 -10.74 -13.60
C GLN A 93 0.97 -11.47 -14.51
N SER A 94 0.52 -12.65 -14.08
CA SER A 94 -0.63 -13.34 -14.65
C SER A 94 -1.84 -13.17 -13.72
N LEU A 95 -3.04 -13.58 -14.13
CA LEU A 95 -4.14 -13.75 -13.18
C LEU A 95 -4.90 -15.00 -13.58
N GLU A 96 -4.53 -16.10 -12.95
CA GLU A 96 -5.10 -17.41 -13.24
C GLU A 96 -6.24 -17.70 -12.28
N ARG A 97 -7.35 -18.18 -12.85
CA ARG A 97 -8.48 -18.63 -12.05
C ARG A 97 -8.21 -20.07 -11.61
N PRO A 98 -8.24 -20.35 -10.29
CA PRO A 98 -8.13 -21.73 -9.80
C PRO A 98 -9.22 -22.63 -10.39
N GLU A 99 -8.88 -23.90 -10.60
CA GLU A 99 -9.84 -24.90 -11.08
C GLU A 99 -10.90 -25.20 -10.00
N GLY A 100 -12.15 -25.38 -10.42
CA GLY A 100 -13.26 -25.74 -9.54
C GLY A 100 -14.04 -24.54 -8.98
N ASP A 101 -14.89 -24.84 -7.98
CA ASP A 101 -15.72 -23.85 -7.32
C ASP A 101 -14.90 -23.08 -6.29
N LEU A 102 -14.79 -21.76 -6.50
CA LEU A 102 -14.13 -20.86 -5.59
C LEU A 102 -15.04 -20.60 -4.38
N GLY A 103 -14.49 -20.68 -3.18
CA GLY A 103 -15.18 -20.14 -2.02
C GLY A 103 -15.25 -18.62 -2.06
N LYS A 104 -15.94 -18.04 -1.08
CA LYS A 104 -16.30 -16.62 -1.08
C LYS A 104 -15.07 -15.70 -1.05
N THR A 105 -14.03 -16.09 -0.32
CA THR A 105 -12.82 -15.26 -0.17
C THR A 105 -11.98 -15.34 -1.43
N ALA A 106 -11.74 -16.54 -1.96
CA ALA A 106 -11.01 -16.75 -3.20
C ALA A 106 -11.71 -16.06 -4.39
N SER A 107 -13.04 -16.17 -4.48
CA SER A 107 -13.85 -15.47 -5.49
C SER A 107 -13.66 -13.96 -5.42
N ARG A 108 -13.79 -13.39 -4.21
CA ARG A 108 -13.66 -11.95 -4.01
C ARG A 108 -12.25 -11.46 -4.31
N LEU A 109 -11.24 -12.22 -3.93
CA LEU A 109 -9.84 -11.90 -4.23
C LEU A 109 -9.61 -11.84 -5.74
N PHE A 110 -10.10 -12.85 -6.48
CA PHE A 110 -9.99 -12.91 -7.92
C PHE A 110 -10.67 -11.70 -8.59
N GLU A 111 -11.92 -11.40 -8.23
CA GLU A 111 -12.67 -10.24 -8.77
C GLU A 111 -11.92 -8.91 -8.56
N VAL A 112 -11.33 -8.72 -7.37
CA VAL A 112 -10.59 -7.49 -7.06
C VAL A 112 -9.32 -7.39 -7.90
N PHE A 113 -8.56 -8.48 -8.04
CA PHE A 113 -7.36 -8.50 -8.86
C PHE A 113 -7.67 -8.32 -10.35
N GLU A 114 -8.78 -8.88 -10.83
CA GLU A 114 -9.26 -8.68 -12.19
C GLU A 114 -9.59 -7.21 -12.46
N ALA A 115 -10.33 -6.57 -11.54
CA ALA A 115 -10.66 -5.15 -11.63
C ALA A 115 -9.39 -4.26 -11.61
N VAL A 116 -8.41 -4.60 -10.77
CA VAL A 116 -7.12 -3.89 -10.72
C VAL A 116 -6.37 -4.05 -12.05
N ASN A 117 -6.27 -5.26 -12.61
CA ASN A 117 -5.61 -5.51 -13.88
C ASN A 117 -6.30 -4.77 -15.05
N ALA A 118 -7.62 -4.74 -15.08
CA ALA A 118 -8.39 -3.97 -16.05
C ALA A 118 -8.10 -2.46 -15.91
N GLY A 119 -8.04 -1.95 -14.67
CA GLY A 119 -7.68 -0.56 -14.37
C GLY A 119 -6.27 -0.20 -14.86
N VAL A 120 -5.27 -1.04 -14.55
CA VAL A 120 -3.88 -0.86 -15.01
C VAL A 120 -3.79 -0.87 -16.53
N SER A 121 -4.50 -1.79 -17.20
CA SER A 121 -4.55 -1.85 -18.66
C SER A 121 -5.19 -0.59 -19.27
N SER A 122 -6.18 0.00 -18.61
CA SER A 122 -6.75 1.29 -19.04
C SER A 122 -5.73 2.43 -18.89
N LEU A 123 -5.09 2.53 -17.73
CA LEU A 123 -4.07 3.54 -17.47
C LEU A 123 -2.88 3.45 -18.43
N GLN A 124 -2.46 2.24 -18.79
CA GLN A 124 -1.42 2.03 -19.80
C GLN A 124 -1.83 2.59 -21.16
N ARG A 125 -3.06 2.32 -21.61
CA ARG A 125 -3.58 2.87 -22.87
C ARG A 125 -3.68 4.39 -22.84
N GLU A 126 -4.15 4.96 -21.74
CA GLU A 126 -4.22 6.42 -21.57
C GLU A 126 -2.82 7.05 -21.58
N ARG A 127 -1.88 6.49 -20.82
CA ARG A 127 -0.48 6.91 -20.78
C ARG A 127 0.14 6.86 -22.18
N ASP A 128 -0.04 5.76 -22.89
CA ASP A 128 0.50 5.60 -24.25
C ASP A 128 -0.11 6.62 -25.22
N GLY A 129 -1.42 6.87 -25.11
CA GLY A 129 -2.11 7.91 -25.87
C GLY A 129 -1.60 9.32 -25.58
N GLU A 130 -1.34 9.66 -24.32
CA GLU A 130 -0.76 10.96 -23.95
C GLU A 130 0.69 11.11 -24.42
N VAL A 131 1.50 10.03 -24.35
CA VAL A 131 2.87 10.04 -24.91
C VAL A 131 2.86 10.31 -26.42
N GLN A 132 1.91 9.73 -27.14
CA GLN A 132 1.74 10.00 -28.57
C GLN A 132 1.34 11.46 -28.85
N LYS A 133 0.41 12.02 -28.07
CA LYS A 133 0.00 13.44 -28.19
C LYS A 133 1.16 14.38 -27.92
N VAL A 134 1.94 14.14 -26.86
CA VAL A 134 3.12 14.96 -26.53
C VAL A 134 4.12 14.92 -27.69
N THR A 135 4.40 13.73 -28.23
CA THR A 135 5.31 13.58 -29.37
C THR A 135 4.81 14.37 -30.60
N ALA A 136 3.51 14.32 -30.90
CA ALA A 136 2.92 15.06 -32.01
C ALA A 136 3.00 16.59 -31.79
N LEU A 137 2.70 17.06 -30.58
CA LEU A 137 2.80 18.48 -30.23
C LEU A 137 4.25 18.99 -30.28
N GLU A 138 5.22 18.18 -29.87
CA GLU A 138 6.64 18.52 -29.97
C GLU A 138 7.09 18.67 -31.44
N GLN A 139 6.62 17.80 -32.33
CA GLN A 139 6.87 17.90 -33.76
C GLN A 139 6.21 19.14 -34.36
N GLU A 140 4.95 19.41 -34.04
CA GLU A 140 4.24 20.61 -34.49
C GLU A 140 4.94 21.88 -34.01
N LYS A 141 5.34 21.93 -32.73
CA LYS A 141 6.12 23.04 -32.17
C LYS A 141 7.43 23.25 -32.92
N ALA A 142 8.15 22.18 -33.25
CA ALA A 142 9.40 22.28 -33.99
C ALA A 142 9.17 22.86 -35.39
N GLU A 143 8.12 22.43 -36.08
CA GLU A 143 7.76 22.93 -37.40
C GLU A 143 7.30 24.40 -37.35
N LEU A 144 6.47 24.77 -36.39
CA LEU A 144 6.05 26.17 -36.18
C LEU A 144 7.25 27.08 -35.88
N LEU A 145 8.20 26.62 -35.05
CA LEU A 145 9.42 27.38 -34.79
C LEU A 145 10.25 27.58 -36.06
N LYS A 146 10.36 26.55 -36.90
CA LYS A 146 11.03 26.64 -38.20
C LYS A 146 10.34 27.62 -39.14
N GLN A 147 9.00 27.61 -39.20
CA GLN A 147 8.23 28.55 -40.00
C GLN A 147 8.37 29.99 -39.50
N ILE A 148 8.33 30.20 -38.18
CA ILE A 148 8.57 31.51 -37.57
C ILE A 148 9.95 32.03 -37.96
N GLU A 149 10.98 31.18 -37.92
CA GLU A 149 12.34 31.59 -38.28
C GLU A 149 12.47 31.89 -39.77
N ALA A 150 11.87 31.07 -40.64
CA ALA A 150 11.81 31.33 -42.08
C ALA A 150 11.11 32.66 -42.40
N LEU A 151 10.00 32.97 -41.72
CA LEU A 151 9.27 34.23 -41.88
C LEU A 151 10.06 35.45 -41.38
N LYS A 152 10.85 35.31 -40.30
CA LYS A 152 11.76 36.38 -39.86
C LYS A 152 12.81 36.69 -40.91
N VAL A 153 13.45 35.65 -41.48
CA VAL A 153 14.45 35.81 -42.54
C VAL A 153 13.83 36.41 -43.79
N ALA A 154 12.64 35.96 -44.19
CA ALA A 154 11.96 36.48 -45.38
C ALA A 154 11.49 37.94 -45.22
N ASN A 155 11.17 38.38 -44.00
CA ASN A 155 10.75 39.75 -43.69
C ASN A 155 11.89 40.63 -43.14
N ALA A 156 13.14 40.16 -43.18
CA ALA A 156 14.28 40.95 -42.75
C ALA A 156 14.54 42.08 -43.76
N ASP A 157 14.27 43.33 -43.35
CA ASP A 157 14.67 44.51 -44.10
C ASP A 157 16.16 44.78 -43.84
N PRO A 158 17.04 44.69 -44.86
CA PRO A 158 18.48 44.87 -44.69
C PRO A 158 18.85 46.26 -44.15
N GLU A 159 18.05 47.30 -44.41
CA GLU A 159 18.29 48.61 -43.82
C GLU A 159 18.00 48.61 -42.32
N VAL A 160 16.93 47.94 -41.89
CA VAL A 160 16.59 47.80 -40.46
C VAL A 160 17.67 47.02 -39.71
N GLU A 161 18.20 45.93 -40.29
CA GLU A 161 19.33 45.20 -39.69
C GLU A 161 20.60 46.04 -39.60
N SER A 162 20.91 46.83 -40.64
CA SER A 162 22.07 47.73 -40.62
C SER A 162 21.95 48.81 -39.54
N LEU A 163 20.74 49.35 -39.31
CA LEU A 163 20.47 50.33 -38.26
C LEU A 163 20.60 49.70 -36.87
N LYS A 164 20.06 48.49 -36.68
CA LYS A 164 20.21 47.71 -35.44
C LYS A 164 21.67 47.41 -35.13
N ALA A 165 22.45 46.95 -36.11
CA ALA A 165 23.88 46.68 -35.94
C ALA A 165 24.69 47.93 -35.54
N LYS A 166 24.35 49.12 -36.08
CA LYS A 166 24.97 50.38 -35.65
C LYS A 166 24.64 50.72 -34.19
N LEU A 167 23.38 50.51 -33.77
CA LEU A 167 22.95 50.73 -32.40
C LEU A 167 23.60 49.72 -31.44
N ASP A 168 23.72 48.46 -31.84
CA ASP A 168 24.39 47.41 -31.07
C ASP A 168 25.89 47.69 -30.91
N ALA A 169 26.57 48.14 -31.97
CA ALA A 169 27.97 48.56 -31.90
C ALA A 169 28.19 49.77 -30.97
N ALA A 170 27.17 50.63 -30.84
CA ALA A 170 27.14 51.75 -29.91
C ALA A 170 26.56 51.39 -28.53
N ASN A 171 26.20 50.12 -28.31
CA ASN A 171 25.58 49.59 -27.09
C ASN A 171 24.29 50.32 -26.66
N VAL A 172 23.51 50.79 -27.65
CA VAL A 172 22.23 51.49 -27.45
C VAL A 172 21.07 50.49 -27.48
N SER A 173 20.29 50.45 -26.39
CA SER A 173 19.10 49.60 -26.31
C SER A 173 17.96 50.11 -27.21
N TYR A 174 17.38 49.22 -28.00
CA TYR A 174 16.19 49.46 -28.81
C TYR A 174 15.14 48.36 -28.63
N ARG A 175 13.89 48.62 -29.01
CA ARG A 175 12.85 47.59 -29.02
C ARG A 175 13.04 46.67 -30.22
N SER A 176 12.99 45.35 -30.03
CA SER A 176 13.24 44.36 -31.09
C SER A 176 12.30 44.51 -32.31
N ASN A 177 11.10 45.04 -32.08
CA ASN A 177 10.06 45.34 -33.07
C ASN A 177 9.91 46.84 -33.40
N ALA A 178 10.94 47.67 -33.13
CA ALA A 178 10.91 49.09 -33.46
C ALA A 178 10.77 49.31 -34.98
N SER A 179 10.00 50.32 -35.37
CA SER A 179 9.87 50.72 -36.78
C SER A 179 11.20 51.24 -37.31
N LYS A 180 11.40 51.14 -38.63
CA LYS A 180 12.56 51.67 -39.34
C LYS A 180 12.85 53.13 -38.99
N GLU A 181 11.84 53.99 -39.04
CA GLU A 181 11.96 55.41 -38.68
C GLU A 181 12.43 55.62 -37.23
N SER A 182 11.94 54.81 -36.28
CA SER A 182 12.37 54.91 -34.88
C SER A 182 13.84 54.54 -34.71
N LEU A 183 14.31 53.49 -35.39
CA LEU A 183 15.71 53.07 -35.37
C LEU A 183 16.62 54.09 -36.03
N GLN A 184 16.17 54.67 -37.15
CA GLN A 184 16.91 55.68 -37.89
C GLN A 184 17.14 56.94 -37.05
N LYS A 185 16.11 57.39 -36.32
CA LYS A 185 16.23 58.51 -35.39
C LYS A 185 17.24 58.26 -34.27
N LEU A 186 17.26 57.06 -33.70
CA LEU A 186 18.25 56.69 -32.67
C LEU A 186 19.68 56.70 -33.22
N VAL A 187 19.88 56.27 -34.47
CA VAL A 187 21.20 56.31 -35.13
C VAL A 187 21.62 57.75 -35.45
N GLU A 188 20.68 58.62 -35.84
CA GLU A 188 20.97 60.05 -36.06
C GLU A 188 21.34 60.77 -34.77
N ASP A 189 20.69 60.43 -33.66
CA ASP A 189 21.01 61.01 -32.35
C ASP A 189 22.37 60.51 -31.80
N LEU A 190 22.90 59.38 -32.27
CA LEU A 190 24.28 58.94 -32.00
C LEU A 190 25.35 59.77 -32.73
N ALA A 191 24.98 60.41 -33.85
CA ALA A 191 25.92 61.19 -34.67
C ALA A 191 26.04 62.66 -34.23
N LYS A 192 25.37 63.05 -33.14
CA LYS A 192 25.44 64.38 -32.50
C LYS A 192 26.33 64.34 -31.27
#